data_AF-A0AAI8VIB1-F1
#
_entry.id   AF-A0AAI8VIB1-F1
#
_cell.length_a   1.000
_cell.length_b   1.000
_cell.length_c   1.000
_cell.angle_alpha   90.00
_cell.angle_beta   90.00
_cell.angle_gamma   90.00
#
_symmetry.space_group_name_H-M   'P 1'
#
loop_
_entity.id
_entity.type
_entity.pdbx_description
1 polymer ?
#
loop_
_entity_poly.entity_id
_entity_poly.type
_entity_poly.pdbx_seq_one_letter_code
_entity_poly.pdbx_strand_id
1 'polypeptide(L)'
;MCMSIGGWGDTAGFSVAAADGPSRELYARNVNQTLAEHGYDCVDIDWEYPGGDGEDYKQHPDAVKVGEKATYPLLLQAIRDAIDGKELTIAVPGLERSMIAFTADQVPKINDIVDVVNWHGFRRTTTTTHHTSVQGSLESVQRYIDRGIDPAKINIGFAFYAKYFPTTGPCPQGLGCPVVALEDLVTGADSGLSGAVTFQQGNAMFSKGKADETAGGQYYWDSDTKYFWTWDTPEFIAQKFVKS
;
A
#
# COMPACT_ATOMS: atom_id res chain seq x y z
N MET A 1 -6.10 -20.25 4.95
CA MET A 1 -6.83 -19.01 4.62
C MET A 1 -6.38 -17.91 5.57
N CYS A 2 -6.09 -16.71 5.05
CA CYS A 2 -5.66 -15.57 5.85
C CYS A 2 -6.80 -14.60 6.11
N MET A 3 -6.89 -14.10 7.33
CA MET A 3 -7.73 -12.97 7.67
C MET A 3 -6.90 -11.69 7.62
N SER A 4 -7.23 -10.76 6.74
CA SER A 4 -6.65 -9.42 6.76
C SER A 4 -7.48 -8.50 7.65
N ILE A 5 -6.82 -7.68 8.46
CA ILE A 5 -7.45 -6.69 9.35
C ILE A 5 -6.96 -5.32 8.91
N GLY A 6 -7.89 -4.37 8.76
CA GLY A 6 -7.59 -2.99 8.40
C GLY A 6 -7.91 -2.69 6.94
N GLY A 7 -6.90 -2.17 6.24
CA GLY A 7 -6.99 -1.55 4.93
C GLY A 7 -7.24 -0.05 5.01
N TRP A 8 -7.20 0.61 3.85
CA TRP A 8 -7.42 2.05 3.71
C TRP A 8 -8.71 2.53 4.42
N GLY A 9 -8.52 3.35 5.46
CA GLY A 9 -9.61 3.97 6.25
C GLY A 9 -9.96 3.23 7.54
N ASP A 10 -9.56 1.96 7.71
CA ASP A 10 -9.80 1.20 8.95
C ASP A 10 -8.55 1.20 9.86
N THR A 11 -8.20 2.40 10.36
CA THR A 11 -6.98 2.62 11.15
C THR A 11 -7.23 2.80 12.65
N ALA A 12 -8.44 3.18 13.06
CA ALA A 12 -8.69 3.65 14.44
C ALA A 12 -8.42 2.57 15.49
N GLY A 13 -8.76 1.32 15.18
CA GLY A 13 -8.50 0.18 16.05
C GLY A 13 -7.01 -0.04 16.31
N PHE A 14 -6.16 0.18 15.30
CA PHE A 14 -4.71 0.01 15.44
C PHE A 14 -4.08 1.06 16.35
N SER A 15 -4.47 2.33 16.24
CA SER A 15 -3.96 3.39 17.10
C SER A 15 -4.28 3.12 18.58
N VAL A 16 -5.49 2.64 18.88
CA VAL A 16 -5.88 2.23 20.23
C VAL A 16 -5.08 1.00 20.68
N ALA A 17 -4.98 -0.02 19.81
CA ALA A 17 -4.25 -1.24 20.10
C ALA A 17 -2.77 -1.00 20.36
N ALA A 18 -2.13 -0.08 19.64
CA ALA A 18 -0.69 0.19 19.77
C ALA A 18 -0.34 1.09 20.97
N ALA A 19 -1.32 1.76 21.59
CA ALA A 19 -1.09 2.81 22.58
C ALA A 19 -0.33 2.35 23.83
N ASP A 20 -0.69 1.20 24.41
CA ASP A 20 -0.08 0.70 25.65
C ASP A 20 -0.05 -0.84 25.72
N GLY A 21 0.57 -1.38 26.77
CA GLY A 21 0.73 -2.83 26.95
C GLY A 21 -0.62 -3.56 27.04
N PRO A 22 -1.51 -3.15 27.97
CA PRO A 22 -2.85 -3.73 28.09
C PRO A 22 -3.67 -3.70 26.80
N SER A 23 -3.63 -2.60 26.02
CA SER A 23 -4.38 -2.50 24.77
C SER A 23 -3.81 -3.40 23.68
N ARG A 24 -2.48 -3.53 23.59
CA ARG A 24 -1.81 -4.49 22.67
C ARG A 24 -2.19 -5.93 22.98
N GLU A 25 -2.13 -6.32 24.25
CA GLU A 25 -2.47 -7.67 24.68
C GLU A 25 -3.96 -7.99 24.44
N LEU A 26 -4.86 -7.03 24.69
CA LEU A 26 -6.28 -7.19 24.41
C LEU A 26 -6.52 -7.40 22.92
N TYR A 27 -5.93 -6.57 22.07
CA TYR A 27 -6.06 -6.70 20.63
C TYR A 27 -5.54 -8.06 20.14
N ALA A 28 -4.33 -8.45 20.56
CA ALA A 28 -3.71 -9.72 20.19
C ALA A 28 -4.55 -10.94 20.61
N ARG A 29 -5.14 -10.92 21.82
CA ARG A 29 -6.07 -11.98 22.26
C ARG A 29 -7.30 -12.06 21.37
N ASN A 30 -7.90 -10.91 21.02
CA ASN A 30 -9.08 -10.87 20.16
C ASN A 30 -8.76 -11.38 18.74
N VAL A 31 -7.57 -11.06 18.21
CA VAL A 31 -7.08 -11.62 16.94
C VAL A 31 -7.03 -13.14 17.04
N ASN A 32 -6.34 -13.69 18.04
CA ASN A 32 -6.22 -15.15 18.20
C ASN A 32 -7.59 -15.84 18.36
N GLN A 33 -8.49 -15.24 19.15
CA GLN A 33 -9.86 -15.74 19.31
C GLN A 33 -10.59 -15.79 17.96
N THR A 34 -10.50 -14.73 17.17
CA THR A 34 -11.13 -14.65 15.84
C THR A 34 -10.55 -15.70 14.88
N LEU A 35 -9.22 -15.91 14.91
CA LEU A 35 -8.57 -16.95 14.11
C LEU A 35 -9.09 -18.34 14.49
N ALA A 36 -9.23 -18.63 15.79
CA ALA A 36 -9.71 -19.92 16.28
C ALA A 36 -11.21 -20.14 15.97
N GLU A 37 -12.05 -19.13 16.17
CA GLU A 37 -13.51 -19.21 15.94
C GLU A 37 -13.86 -19.44 14.47
N HIS A 38 -13.09 -18.84 13.55
CA HIS A 38 -13.35 -18.92 12.12
C HIS A 38 -12.43 -19.91 11.38
N GLY A 39 -11.48 -20.54 12.07
CA GLY A 39 -10.58 -21.53 11.48
C GLY A 39 -9.58 -20.94 10.48
N TYR A 40 -9.08 -19.74 10.74
CA TYR A 40 -8.03 -19.12 9.91
C TYR A 40 -6.64 -19.63 10.28
N ASP A 41 -5.79 -19.76 9.27
CA ASP A 41 -4.41 -20.26 9.41
C ASP A 41 -3.40 -19.12 9.62
N CYS A 42 -3.81 -17.88 9.32
CA CYS A 42 -2.95 -16.71 9.41
C CYS A 42 -3.73 -15.40 9.58
N VAL A 43 -3.02 -14.37 10.02
CA VAL A 43 -3.49 -12.98 10.09
C VAL A 43 -2.57 -12.08 9.28
N ASP A 44 -3.17 -11.19 8.49
CA ASP A 44 -2.50 -10.12 7.78
C ASP A 44 -2.87 -8.78 8.43
N ILE A 45 -1.86 -7.99 8.79
CA ILE A 45 -2.06 -6.67 9.39
C ILE A 45 -1.84 -5.61 8.31
N ASP A 46 -2.94 -5.06 7.81
CA ASP A 46 -2.98 -4.02 6.78
C ASP A 46 -3.26 -2.65 7.41
N TRP A 47 -2.29 -2.14 8.18
CA TRP A 47 -2.39 -0.80 8.74
C TRP A 47 -1.89 0.24 7.73
N GLU A 48 -2.79 1.09 7.24
CA GLU A 48 -2.47 2.18 6.30
C GLU A 48 -2.58 3.60 6.91
N TYR A 49 -1.53 4.21 7.47
CA TYR A 49 -0.22 3.63 7.81
C TYR A 49 0.17 3.97 9.26
N PRO A 50 0.97 3.14 9.94
CA PRO A 50 1.43 3.45 11.28
C PRO A 50 2.31 4.70 11.24
N GLY A 51 1.93 5.71 12.02
CA GLY A 51 2.65 6.97 12.11
C GLY A 51 2.12 8.08 11.20
N GLY A 52 1.10 7.84 10.37
CA GLY A 52 0.43 8.88 9.59
C GLY A 52 0.23 8.57 8.11
N ASP A 53 -0.09 9.60 7.33
CA ASP A 53 -0.29 9.52 5.87
C ASP A 53 -1.38 8.51 5.43
N GLY A 54 -2.28 8.11 6.34
CA GLY A 54 -3.47 7.31 6.05
C GLY A 54 -4.62 8.15 5.47
N GLU A 55 -5.82 7.57 5.38
CA GLU A 55 -7.04 8.28 4.94
C GLU A 55 -7.32 9.53 5.78
N ASP A 56 -7.02 9.44 7.07
CA ASP A 56 -7.34 10.44 8.07
C ASP A 56 -6.24 11.50 8.28
N TYR A 57 -5.19 11.54 7.44
CA TYR A 57 -3.97 12.36 7.67
C TYR A 57 -4.22 13.87 7.88
N LYS A 58 -5.31 14.41 7.34
CA LYS A 58 -5.71 15.82 7.56
C LYS A 58 -6.59 16.03 8.79
N GLN A 59 -7.25 14.98 9.26
CA GLN A 59 -8.10 15.00 10.46
C GLN A 59 -7.26 14.71 11.72
N HIS A 60 -6.26 13.85 11.57
CA HIS A 60 -5.32 13.43 12.59
C HIS A 60 -3.90 13.69 12.10
N PRO A 61 -3.31 14.87 12.42
CA PRO A 61 -1.97 15.21 11.96
C PRO A 61 -0.94 14.17 12.40
N ASP A 62 0.01 13.84 11.51
CA ASP A 62 1.08 12.87 11.77
C ASP A 62 1.81 13.11 13.11
N ALA A 63 1.89 14.37 13.56
CA ALA A 63 2.46 14.77 14.85
C ALA A 63 1.83 14.04 16.07
N VAL A 64 0.55 13.67 15.99
CA VAL A 64 -0.17 12.93 17.04
C VAL A 64 0.13 11.43 16.96
N LYS A 65 0.48 10.94 15.77
CA LYS A 65 0.73 9.52 15.46
C LYS A 65 2.21 9.13 15.54
N VAL A 66 3.14 10.06 15.80
CA VAL A 66 4.60 9.80 15.82
C VAL A 66 4.99 8.61 16.71
N GLY A 67 4.29 8.41 17.84
CA GLY A 67 4.53 7.28 18.74
C GLY A 67 4.29 5.91 18.10
N GLU A 68 3.40 5.82 17.11
CA GLU A 68 3.03 4.58 16.42
C GLU A 68 4.22 3.94 15.69
N LYS A 69 5.22 4.74 15.29
CA LYS A 69 6.46 4.21 14.69
C LYS A 69 7.18 3.26 15.64
N ALA A 70 7.25 3.62 16.92
CA ALA A 70 7.94 2.84 17.93
C ALA A 70 7.05 1.72 18.49
N THR A 71 5.73 1.90 18.49
CA THR A 71 4.80 0.92 19.07
C THR A 71 4.28 -0.10 18.06
N TYR A 72 4.39 0.15 16.75
CA TYR A 72 3.96 -0.81 15.72
C TYR A 72 4.65 -2.17 15.84
N PRO A 73 6.00 -2.27 15.96
CA PRO A 73 6.65 -3.56 16.19
C PRO A 73 6.22 -4.22 17.50
N LEU A 74 5.91 -3.43 18.54
CA LEU A 74 5.41 -3.97 19.82
C LEU A 74 4.02 -4.58 19.68
N LEU A 75 3.15 -3.98 18.87
CA LEU A 75 1.84 -4.53 18.55
C LEU A 75 1.99 -5.84 17.75
N LEU A 76 2.85 -5.86 16.73
CA LEU A 76 3.14 -7.07 15.97
C LEU A 76 3.68 -8.19 16.86
N GLN A 77 4.58 -7.87 17.79
CA GLN A 77 5.10 -8.85 18.76
C GLN A 77 3.98 -9.43 19.63
N ALA A 78 3.10 -8.59 20.17
CA ALA A 78 1.99 -9.06 20.99
C ALA A 78 1.06 -10.01 20.20
N ILE A 79 0.80 -9.72 18.92
CA ILE A 79 0.04 -10.59 18.03
C ILE A 79 0.79 -11.91 17.80
N ARG A 80 2.09 -11.84 17.49
CA ARG A 80 2.95 -13.02 17.30
C ARG A 80 2.93 -13.97 18.49
N ASP A 81 3.02 -13.42 19.70
CA ASP A 81 2.99 -14.19 20.94
C ASP A 81 1.62 -14.85 21.18
N ALA A 82 0.54 -14.26 20.67
CA ALA A 82 -0.83 -14.72 20.92
C ALA A 82 -1.33 -15.78 19.94
N ILE A 83 -0.88 -15.80 18.67
CA ILE A 83 -1.55 -16.56 17.60
C ILE A 83 -1.05 -18.01 17.40
N ASP A 84 -0.41 -18.58 18.42
CA ASP A 84 -0.08 -20.03 18.50
C ASP A 84 0.62 -20.58 17.24
N GLY A 85 1.65 -19.87 16.77
CA GLY A 85 2.46 -20.28 15.63
C GLY A 85 1.81 -20.16 14.25
N LYS A 86 0.60 -19.59 14.15
CA LYS A 86 -0.02 -19.22 12.86
C LYS A 86 0.83 -18.20 12.11
N GLU A 87 0.68 -18.09 10.80
CA GLU A 87 1.45 -17.12 10.03
C GLU A 87 0.97 -15.69 10.32
N LEU A 88 1.92 -14.75 10.48
CA LEU A 88 1.67 -13.31 10.60
C LEU A 88 2.29 -12.60 9.42
N THR A 89 1.45 -11.91 8.65
CA THR A 89 1.87 -11.11 7.52
C THR A 89 1.53 -9.64 7.73
N ILE A 90 2.19 -8.77 6.97
CA ILE A 90 1.88 -7.34 6.96
C ILE A 90 1.78 -6.84 5.52
N ALA A 91 0.88 -5.89 5.28
CA ALA A 91 0.84 -5.13 4.04
C ALA A 91 1.59 -3.80 4.22
N VAL A 92 2.43 -3.43 3.24
CA VAL A 92 3.34 -2.28 3.36
C VAL A 92 3.30 -1.36 2.14
N PRO A 93 3.46 -0.02 2.33
CA PRO A 93 3.29 0.95 1.25
C PRO A 93 4.44 0.95 0.23
N GLY A 94 4.10 1.16 -1.04
CA GLY A 94 5.07 1.33 -2.12
C GLY A 94 5.67 2.75 -2.23
N LEU A 95 5.07 3.77 -1.60
CA LEU A 95 5.62 5.13 -1.59
C LEU A 95 6.48 5.39 -0.38
N GLU A 96 7.70 5.87 -0.61
CA GLU A 96 8.65 6.17 0.46
C GLU A 96 8.10 7.16 1.51
N ARG A 97 7.32 8.17 1.10
CA ARG A 97 6.72 9.13 2.05
C ARG A 97 5.76 8.47 3.06
N SER A 98 5.16 7.34 2.68
CA SER A 98 4.20 6.59 3.50
C SER A 98 4.88 5.53 4.35
N MET A 99 6.19 5.28 4.16
CA MET A 99 6.99 4.31 4.92
C MET A 99 7.36 4.82 6.33
N ILE A 100 6.44 5.49 7.02
CA ILE A 100 6.70 6.33 8.19
C ILE A 100 7.23 5.52 9.39
N ALA A 101 6.66 4.34 9.64
CA ALA A 101 7.11 3.40 10.67
C ALA A 101 8.16 2.39 10.19
N PHE A 102 8.47 2.38 8.90
CA PHE A 102 9.42 1.44 8.29
C PHE A 102 10.80 2.10 8.12
N THR A 103 11.35 2.58 9.22
CA THR A 103 12.70 3.18 9.29
C THR A 103 13.78 2.12 9.47
N ALA A 104 15.04 2.47 9.18
CA ALA A 104 16.17 1.54 9.29
C ALA A 104 16.37 0.95 10.71
N ASP A 105 15.88 1.60 11.76
CA ASP A 105 15.92 1.11 13.14
C ASP A 105 14.71 0.26 13.55
N GLN A 106 13.58 0.35 12.84
CA GLN A 106 12.37 -0.42 13.13
C GLN A 106 12.22 -1.64 12.23
N VAL A 107 12.61 -1.52 10.95
CA VAL A 107 12.48 -2.58 9.95
C VAL A 107 13.14 -3.90 10.39
N PRO A 108 14.35 -3.94 10.98
CA PRO A 108 14.92 -5.19 11.47
C PRO A 108 14.06 -5.88 12.55
N LYS A 109 13.44 -5.10 13.45
CA LYS A 109 12.53 -5.64 14.47
C LYS A 109 11.27 -6.21 13.85
N ILE A 110 10.71 -5.52 12.85
CA ILE A 110 9.54 -5.99 12.11
C ILE A 110 9.88 -7.29 11.38
N ASN A 111 11.04 -7.33 10.70
CA ASN A 111 11.53 -8.50 9.98
C ASN A 111 11.63 -9.74 10.89
N ASP A 112 12.09 -9.58 12.13
CA ASP A 112 12.24 -10.70 13.07
C ASP A 112 10.90 -11.28 13.54
N ILE A 113 9.81 -10.48 13.46
CA ILE A 113 8.48 -10.84 14.00
C ILE A 113 7.57 -11.46 12.94
N VAL A 114 7.58 -10.93 11.72
CA VAL A 114 6.61 -11.29 10.67
C VAL A 114 7.16 -12.39 9.77
N ASP A 115 6.26 -13.21 9.22
CA ASP A 115 6.61 -14.30 8.31
C ASP A 115 6.71 -13.80 6.86
N VAL A 116 5.77 -12.93 6.44
CA VAL A 116 5.70 -12.38 5.07
C VAL A 116 5.42 -10.87 5.10
N VAL A 117 6.06 -10.15 4.19
CA VAL A 117 5.85 -8.72 3.92
C VAL A 117 5.22 -8.58 2.54
N ASN A 118 3.93 -8.27 2.49
CA ASN A 118 3.17 -8.01 1.27
C ASN A 118 3.40 -6.56 0.84
N TRP A 119 4.28 -6.36 -0.14
CA TRP A 119 4.54 -5.03 -0.72
C TRP A 119 3.41 -4.62 -1.65
N HIS A 120 2.80 -3.47 -1.41
CA HIS A 120 1.70 -2.95 -2.22
C HIS A 120 2.16 -1.74 -3.05
N GLY A 121 1.62 -1.61 -4.27
CA GLY A 121 1.80 -0.41 -5.09
C GLY A 121 1.17 0.83 -4.45
N PHE A 122 1.14 1.97 -5.16
CA PHE A 122 0.81 3.23 -4.51
C PHE A 122 -0.43 3.96 -5.00
N ARG A 123 -1.05 4.70 -4.07
CA ARG A 123 -2.38 5.30 -4.28
C ARG A 123 -2.36 6.78 -4.70
N ARG A 124 -1.54 7.63 -4.10
CA ARG A 124 -1.69 9.10 -4.23
C ARG A 124 -0.60 9.71 -5.08
N THR A 125 -1.00 10.54 -6.06
CA THR A 125 -0.09 11.27 -6.96
C THR A 125 -0.60 12.68 -7.23
N THR A 126 0.30 13.59 -7.59
CA THR A 126 -0.01 14.95 -8.06
C THR A 126 0.26 15.13 -9.56
N THR A 127 0.82 14.10 -10.21
CA THR A 127 1.10 14.09 -11.65
C THR A 127 0.68 12.77 -12.29
N THR A 128 0.48 12.78 -13.61
CA THR A 128 0.26 11.56 -14.39
C THR A 128 1.49 10.67 -14.33
N THR A 129 1.34 9.52 -13.68
CA THR A 129 2.41 8.56 -13.47
C THR A 129 1.81 7.17 -13.30
N HIS A 130 2.66 6.16 -13.47
CA HIS A 130 2.31 4.77 -13.23
C HIS A 130 2.12 4.52 -11.73
N HIS A 131 1.00 3.92 -11.34
CA HIS A 131 0.74 3.57 -9.93
C HIS A 131 1.52 2.35 -9.44
N THR A 132 2.13 1.61 -10.38
CA THR A 132 2.92 0.39 -10.11
C THR A 132 3.93 0.15 -11.25
N SER A 133 4.74 1.15 -11.62
CA SER A 133 5.77 0.93 -12.66
C SER A 133 6.78 -0.14 -12.25
N VAL A 134 7.43 -0.79 -13.21
CA VAL A 134 8.51 -1.77 -12.95
C VAL A 134 9.63 -1.11 -12.15
N GLN A 135 10.17 0.00 -12.65
CA GLN A 135 11.25 0.74 -11.98
C GLN A 135 10.85 1.16 -10.56
N GLY A 136 9.67 1.78 -10.41
CA GLY A 136 9.20 2.26 -9.10
C GLY A 136 8.95 1.12 -8.11
N SER A 137 8.47 -0.03 -8.58
CA SER A 137 8.28 -1.22 -7.75
C SER A 137 9.62 -1.77 -7.24
N LEU A 138 10.60 -1.94 -8.14
CA LEU A 138 11.93 -2.45 -7.81
C LEU A 138 12.67 -1.52 -6.85
N GLU A 139 12.66 -0.21 -7.11
CA GLU A 139 13.27 0.79 -6.21
C GLU A 139 12.59 0.81 -4.83
N SER A 140 11.28 0.60 -4.76
CA SER A 140 10.54 0.56 -3.49
C SER A 140 10.89 -0.68 -2.68
N VAL A 141 10.89 -1.86 -3.32
CA VAL A 141 11.31 -3.12 -2.70
C VAL A 141 12.75 -3.05 -2.22
N GLN A 142 13.66 -2.48 -3.03
CA GLN A 142 15.05 -2.33 -2.65
C GLN A 142 15.21 -1.47 -1.38
N ARG A 143 14.40 -0.42 -1.19
CA ARG A 143 14.41 0.37 0.05
C ARG A 143 14.07 -0.46 1.29
N TYR A 144 13.15 -1.42 1.19
CA TYR A 144 12.84 -2.33 2.31
C TYR A 144 14.01 -3.27 2.60
N ILE A 145 14.64 -3.80 1.56
CA ILE A 145 15.83 -4.66 1.68
C ILE A 145 16.99 -3.89 2.33
N ASP A 146 17.27 -2.67 1.85
CA ASP A 146 18.32 -1.80 2.40
C ASP A 146 18.08 -1.43 3.87
N ARG A 147 16.82 -1.42 4.30
CA ARG A 147 16.42 -1.16 5.70
C ARG A 147 16.40 -2.43 6.56
N GLY A 148 16.60 -3.61 5.98
CA GLY A 148 16.79 -4.87 6.70
C GLY A 148 15.67 -5.89 6.60
N ILE A 149 14.71 -5.76 5.66
CA ILE A 149 13.80 -6.88 5.34
C ILE A 149 14.61 -7.95 4.60
N ASP A 150 14.49 -9.20 5.03
CA ASP A 150 14.99 -10.35 4.27
C ASP A 150 14.23 -10.44 2.92
N PRO A 151 14.91 -10.37 1.77
CA PRO A 151 14.27 -10.49 0.46
C PRO A 151 13.40 -11.76 0.32
N ALA A 152 13.71 -12.84 1.05
CA ALA A 152 12.93 -14.08 1.04
C ALA A 152 11.54 -13.94 1.68
N LYS A 153 11.32 -12.91 2.51
CA LYS A 153 10.02 -12.61 3.13
C LYS A 153 9.16 -11.67 2.30
N ILE A 154 9.68 -11.04 1.25
CA ILE A 154 8.94 -10.06 0.45
C ILE A 154 8.08 -10.77 -0.59
N ASN A 155 6.78 -10.53 -0.53
CA ASN A 155 5.83 -10.85 -1.57
C ASN A 155 5.47 -9.58 -2.36
N ILE A 156 5.79 -9.54 -3.66
CA ILE A 156 5.55 -8.37 -4.52
C ILE A 156 4.09 -8.38 -5.01
N GLY A 157 3.30 -7.40 -4.59
CA GLY A 157 1.95 -7.16 -5.11
C GLY A 157 1.97 -6.52 -6.50
N PHE A 158 1.02 -6.94 -7.34
CA PHE A 158 0.79 -6.37 -8.67
C PHE A 158 -0.68 -5.99 -8.82
N ALA A 159 -0.95 -4.90 -9.54
CA ALA A 159 -2.30 -4.36 -9.63
C ALA A 159 -3.11 -5.10 -10.69
N PHE A 160 -4.11 -5.86 -10.25
CA PHE A 160 -5.11 -6.47 -11.14
C PHE A 160 -6.24 -5.51 -11.52
N TYR A 161 -5.87 -4.25 -11.74
CA TYR A 161 -6.76 -3.17 -12.14
C TYR A 161 -6.00 -2.09 -12.90
N ALA A 162 -6.73 -1.30 -13.69
CA ALA A 162 -6.28 -0.02 -14.18
C ALA A 162 -6.72 1.09 -13.25
N LYS A 163 -5.83 2.04 -12.99
CA LYS A 163 -6.13 3.25 -12.25
C LYS A 163 -6.38 4.41 -13.20
N TYR A 164 -7.30 5.29 -12.83
CA TYR A 164 -7.58 6.51 -13.59
C TYR A 164 -7.73 7.73 -12.71
N PHE A 165 -7.40 8.90 -13.27
CA PHE A 165 -7.62 10.20 -12.66
C PHE A 165 -7.53 11.32 -13.72
N PRO A 166 -8.22 12.45 -13.54
CA PRO A 166 -8.26 13.52 -14.53
C PRO A 166 -7.09 14.49 -14.38
N THR A 167 -6.64 15.02 -15.51
CA THR A 167 -5.62 16.06 -15.58
C THR A 167 -6.23 17.46 -15.46
N THR A 168 -5.48 18.44 -14.95
CA THR A 168 -5.96 19.84 -14.87
C THR A 168 -6.12 20.48 -16.24
N GLY A 169 -5.43 19.96 -17.25
CA GLY A 169 -5.45 20.43 -18.64
C GLY A 169 -4.99 19.36 -19.63
N PRO A 170 -4.73 19.73 -20.90
CA PRO A 170 -4.20 18.81 -21.90
C PRO A 170 -2.88 18.15 -21.46
N CYS A 171 -2.72 16.87 -21.77
CA CYS A 171 -1.51 16.10 -21.48
C CYS A 171 -1.06 15.29 -22.70
N PRO A 172 -0.65 15.96 -23.80
CA PRO A 172 -0.28 15.26 -25.05
C PRO A 172 0.89 14.30 -24.88
N GLN A 173 1.79 14.55 -23.92
CA GLN A 173 2.90 13.67 -23.56
C GLN A 173 2.48 12.46 -22.69
N GLY A 174 1.25 12.44 -22.16
CA GLY A 174 0.70 11.38 -21.32
C GLY A 174 1.21 11.39 -19.87
N LEU A 175 2.52 11.39 -19.66
CA LEU A 175 3.16 11.32 -18.33
C LEU A 175 3.66 12.69 -17.85
N GLY A 176 3.73 12.87 -16.52
CA GLY A 176 4.27 14.06 -15.85
C GLY A 176 3.34 15.29 -15.81
N CYS A 177 2.08 15.17 -16.23
CA CYS A 177 1.15 16.30 -16.25
C CYS A 177 0.44 16.47 -14.90
N PRO A 178 0.12 17.70 -14.47
CA PRO A 178 -0.62 17.92 -13.23
C PRO A 178 -2.01 17.27 -13.24
N VAL A 179 -2.38 16.65 -12.12
CA VAL A 179 -3.70 16.07 -11.89
C VAL A 179 -4.56 17.04 -11.08
N VAL A 180 -5.88 16.93 -11.19
CA VAL A 180 -6.78 17.70 -10.31
C VAL A 180 -6.56 17.27 -8.86
N ALA A 181 -7.00 18.09 -7.90
CA ALA A 181 -7.01 17.67 -6.50
C ALA A 181 -7.89 16.42 -6.34
N LEU A 182 -7.27 15.28 -6.01
CA LEU A 182 -7.96 14.00 -5.84
C LEU A 182 -8.58 13.84 -4.45
N GLU A 183 -8.30 14.77 -3.56
CA GLU A 183 -8.78 14.83 -2.18
C GLU A 183 -9.19 16.27 -1.86
N ASP A 184 -10.13 16.43 -0.94
CA ASP A 184 -10.47 17.72 -0.37
C ASP A 184 -9.24 18.35 0.31
N LEU A 185 -9.00 19.62 0.01
CA LEU A 185 -7.78 20.31 0.47
C LEU A 185 -7.77 20.56 1.98
N VAL A 186 -8.92 20.53 2.64
CA VAL A 186 -9.09 20.75 4.08
C VAL A 186 -9.25 19.43 4.83
N THR A 187 -10.19 18.59 4.41
CA THR A 187 -10.58 17.38 5.17
C THR A 187 -9.81 16.13 4.78
N GLY A 188 -9.22 16.11 3.57
CA GLY A 188 -8.52 14.93 3.03
C GLY A 188 -9.47 13.90 2.42
N ALA A 189 -10.79 14.13 2.48
CA ALA A 189 -11.79 13.22 1.93
C ALA A 189 -11.59 13.01 0.42
N ASP A 190 -11.80 11.78 -0.05
CA ASP A 190 -11.69 11.43 -1.46
C ASP A 190 -12.67 12.27 -2.31
N SER A 191 -12.16 12.86 -3.40
CA SER A 191 -12.97 13.68 -4.32
C SER A 191 -13.93 12.87 -5.19
N GLY A 192 -13.76 11.55 -5.27
CA GLY A 192 -14.47 10.67 -6.20
C GLY A 192 -14.02 10.81 -7.66
N LEU A 193 -13.01 11.65 -7.94
CA LEU A 193 -12.54 11.94 -9.30
C LEU A 193 -11.54 10.90 -9.82
N SER A 194 -10.95 10.11 -8.93
CA SER A 194 -10.07 8.99 -9.31
C SER A 194 -10.71 7.66 -8.96
N GLY A 195 -10.26 6.59 -9.61
CA GLY A 195 -10.77 5.27 -9.32
C GLY A 195 -9.96 4.17 -9.99
N ALA A 196 -10.53 2.97 -9.93
CA ALA A 196 -9.96 1.78 -10.53
C ALA A 196 -11.03 1.03 -11.34
N VAL A 197 -10.60 0.38 -12.42
CA VAL A 197 -11.43 -0.54 -13.20
C VAL A 197 -10.68 -1.86 -13.36
N THR A 198 -11.40 -2.97 -13.24
CA THR A 198 -10.84 -4.29 -13.51
C THR A 198 -10.77 -4.56 -15.02
N PHE A 199 -10.02 -5.59 -15.42
CA PHE A 199 -9.80 -5.96 -16.82
C PHE A 199 -11.00 -6.67 -17.48
N GLN A 200 -12.21 -6.18 -17.25
CA GLN A 200 -13.42 -6.71 -17.87
C GLN A 200 -13.46 -6.38 -19.37
N GLN A 201 -14.02 -7.30 -20.17
CA GLN A 201 -14.21 -7.08 -21.61
C GLN A 201 -15.11 -5.85 -21.85
N GLY A 202 -14.86 -5.13 -22.94
CA GLY A 202 -15.63 -3.94 -23.36
C GLY A 202 -15.06 -2.60 -22.92
N ASN A 203 -13.98 -2.62 -22.13
CA ASN A 203 -13.30 -1.43 -21.65
C ASN A 203 -12.31 -0.91 -22.73
N ALA A 204 -12.74 0.08 -23.52
CA ALA A 204 -12.10 0.45 -24.78
C ALA A 204 -10.70 1.07 -24.64
N MET A 205 -10.37 1.67 -23.51
CA MET A 205 -9.07 2.30 -23.22
C MET A 205 -7.93 1.30 -23.20
N PHE A 206 -8.18 0.03 -22.87
CA PHE A 206 -7.14 -1.00 -22.95
C PHE A 206 -6.59 -1.18 -24.36
N SER A 207 -7.41 -0.96 -25.40
CA SER A 207 -6.97 -1.00 -26.80
C SER A 207 -6.17 0.24 -27.24
N LYS A 208 -6.19 1.30 -26.42
CA LYS A 208 -5.54 2.59 -26.72
C LYS A 208 -4.24 2.81 -25.93
N GLY A 209 -3.80 1.79 -25.18
CA GLY A 209 -2.62 1.87 -24.34
C GLY A 209 -1.34 2.19 -25.12
N LYS A 210 -0.45 2.93 -24.48
CA LYS A 210 0.94 3.15 -24.85
C LYS A 210 1.85 2.54 -23.78
N ALA A 211 2.89 1.85 -24.23
CA ALA A 211 3.90 1.28 -23.35
C ALA A 211 4.92 2.38 -23.00
N ASP A 212 5.26 2.49 -21.71
CA ASP A 212 6.46 3.17 -21.24
C ASP A 212 7.53 2.11 -20.92
N GLU A 213 8.44 1.87 -21.86
CA GLU A 213 9.55 0.93 -21.69
C GLU A 213 10.65 1.48 -20.76
N THR A 214 10.61 2.77 -20.40
CA THR A 214 11.62 3.38 -19.53
C THR A 214 11.31 3.11 -18.07
N ALA A 215 10.12 3.52 -17.60
CA ALA A 215 9.70 3.23 -16.23
C ALA A 215 9.11 1.81 -16.09
N GLY A 216 8.57 1.26 -17.18
CA GLY A 216 7.89 -0.03 -17.24
C GLY A 216 6.44 0.09 -16.79
N GLY A 217 5.51 0.21 -17.74
CA GLY A 217 4.07 0.23 -17.46
C GLY A 217 3.24 0.67 -18.67
N GLN A 218 1.94 0.42 -18.61
CA GLN A 218 1.00 0.86 -19.64
C GLN A 218 0.27 2.14 -19.19
N TYR A 219 0.02 3.03 -20.14
CA TYR A 219 -0.80 4.22 -19.91
C TYR A 219 -1.63 4.62 -21.12
N TYR A 220 -2.68 5.39 -20.90
CA TYR A 220 -3.43 6.08 -21.95
C TYR A 220 -3.94 7.41 -21.40
N TRP A 221 -3.67 8.51 -22.11
CA TRP A 221 -4.32 9.78 -21.82
C TRP A 221 -5.42 10.02 -22.85
N ASP A 222 -6.64 10.16 -22.37
CA ASP A 222 -7.83 10.34 -23.18
C ASP A 222 -8.10 11.83 -23.41
N SER A 223 -7.89 12.32 -24.62
CA SER A 223 -8.04 13.77 -24.91
C SER A 223 -9.47 14.27 -24.75
N ASP A 224 -10.45 13.40 -24.97
CA ASP A 224 -11.86 13.77 -24.97
C ASP A 224 -12.39 13.94 -23.54
N THR A 225 -12.00 13.03 -22.64
CA THR A 225 -12.44 13.03 -21.24
C THR A 225 -11.43 13.67 -20.29
N LYS A 226 -10.18 13.87 -20.74
CA LYS A 226 -9.03 14.35 -19.96
C LYS A 226 -8.62 13.41 -18.83
N TYR A 227 -8.98 12.13 -18.92
CA TYR A 227 -8.54 11.12 -17.97
C TYR A 227 -7.22 10.50 -18.40
N PHE A 228 -6.31 10.40 -17.44
CA PHE A 228 -5.14 9.54 -17.55
C PHE A 228 -5.47 8.18 -16.95
N TRP A 229 -5.08 7.14 -17.65
CA TRP A 229 -5.24 5.73 -17.30
C TRP A 229 -3.86 5.09 -17.20
N THR A 230 -3.65 4.21 -16.23
CA THR A 230 -2.43 3.42 -16.14
C THR A 230 -2.68 2.03 -15.53
N TRP A 231 -1.97 1.02 -16.05
CA TRP A 231 -2.10 -0.36 -15.62
C TRP A 231 -0.84 -1.18 -15.90
N ASP A 232 -0.80 -2.36 -15.32
CA ASP A 232 0.17 -3.40 -15.60
C ASP A 232 -0.30 -4.30 -16.75
N THR A 233 0.62 -4.67 -17.66
CA THR A 233 0.41 -5.79 -18.59
C THR A 233 1.16 -7.03 -18.10
N PRO A 234 0.84 -8.25 -18.59
CA PRO A 234 1.60 -9.44 -18.25
C PRO A 234 3.11 -9.30 -18.46
N GLU A 235 3.52 -8.59 -19.51
CA GLU A 235 4.94 -8.34 -19.83
C GLU A 235 5.61 -7.47 -18.76
N PHE A 236 4.98 -6.37 -18.34
CA PHE A 236 5.53 -5.52 -17.28
C PHE A 236 5.48 -6.19 -15.90
N ILE A 237 4.46 -7.01 -15.62
CA ILE A 237 4.42 -7.82 -14.39
C ILE A 237 5.62 -8.77 -14.35
N ALA A 238 5.91 -9.47 -15.45
CA ALA A 238 7.04 -10.39 -15.50
C ALA A 238 8.39 -9.69 -15.22
N GLN A 239 8.56 -8.46 -15.69
CA GLN A 239 9.79 -7.68 -15.46
C GLN A 239 10.04 -7.35 -13.97
N LYS A 240 8.99 -7.27 -13.13
CA LYS A 240 9.12 -7.02 -11.69
C LYS A 240 9.80 -8.16 -10.92
N PHE A 241 9.92 -9.34 -11.52
CA PHE A 241 10.54 -10.52 -10.91
C PHE A 241 11.93 -10.84 -11.47
N VAL A 242 12.41 -10.05 -12.43
CA VAL A 242 13.75 -10.23 -12.99
C VAL A 242 14.76 -9.67 -12.00
N LYS A 243 15.65 -10.54 -11.50
CA LYS A 243 16.76 -10.14 -10.64
C LYS A 243 17.69 -9.23 -11.45
N SER A 244 17.82 -7.97 -11.01
CA SER A 244 18.89 -7.06 -11.45
C SER A 244 20.22 -7.45 -10.83
#